data_AF-A0AAJ6K4I9-F1
#
_entry.id   AF-A0AAJ6K4I9-F1
#
_cell.length_a   1.000
_cell.length_b   1.000
_cell.length_c   1.000
_cell.angle_alpha   90.00
_cell.angle_beta   90.00
_cell.angle_gamma   90.00
#
_symmetry.space_group_name_H-M   'P 1'
#
loop_
_entity.id
_entity.type
_entity.pdbx_description
1 polymer ?
#
loop_
_entity_poly.entity_id
_entity_poly.type
_entity_poly.pdbx_seq_one_letter_code
_entity_poly.pdbx_strand_id
1 'polypeptide(L)'
;MTNTRLGQGASLEREYGRVLGWYPSRWRRTHGSAMLGTLLDVAEGEGRDRPAHGELADLRWQGLRERVNAVVPADVRALAASIGTGSAAGFALVYLLAVSWVPWGPPAGTAWPELPWFGPFRNPGVLFAVPVLMGALAALVRQRILAHVSAVIAVLGVVVARITVQATENWNGPGTTTLVTVAALVVVANVGDPRDRRALGVAFAVVTVGLALFAGLQLPTGHPFESTLFTDGAWWGAAVTPALLGGTGVLVLVTVVGLVRRRRTDIAAALAVAWMPWALAGTITLRYFASEDVASLLMAVGSTAMALVALVVARRVPERFRRERA
;
A
#
# COMPACT_ATOMS: atom_id res chain seq x y z
N MET A 1 -0.63 51.12 -15.02
CA MET A 1 -0.55 50.01 -14.03
C MET A 1 -1.69 48.99 -14.14
N THR A 2 -2.70 49.19 -15.00
CA THR A 2 -3.88 48.31 -15.13
C THR A 2 -3.64 47.05 -15.97
N ASN A 3 -2.69 47.06 -16.90
CA ASN A 3 -2.44 45.95 -17.82
C ASN A 3 -1.75 44.74 -17.16
N THR A 4 -0.96 44.96 -16.10
CA THR A 4 -0.24 43.89 -15.41
C THR A 4 -1.17 43.02 -14.56
N ARG A 5 -2.18 43.63 -13.90
CA ARG A 5 -3.16 42.90 -13.06
C ARG A 5 -4.05 41.95 -13.88
N LEU A 6 -4.45 42.36 -15.10
CA LEU A 6 -5.23 41.51 -16.00
C LEU A 6 -4.43 40.28 -16.47
N GLY A 7 -3.12 40.44 -16.72
CA GLY A 7 -2.24 39.33 -17.09
C GLY A 7 -2.01 38.34 -15.95
N GLN A 8 -1.94 38.82 -14.71
CA GLN A 8 -1.73 38.00 -13.50
C GLN A 8 -2.96 37.15 -13.15
N GLY A 9 -4.16 37.74 -13.18
CA GLY A 9 -5.41 37.00 -12.98
C GLY A 9 -5.58 35.87 -14.01
N ALA A 10 -5.28 36.14 -15.28
CA ALA A 10 -5.36 35.13 -16.34
C ALA A 10 -4.30 34.00 -16.22
N SER A 11 -3.15 34.24 -15.58
CA SER A 11 -2.19 33.17 -15.27
C SER A 11 -2.66 32.30 -14.11
N LEU A 12 -3.20 32.92 -13.06
CA LEU A 12 -3.68 32.23 -11.86
C LEU A 12 -4.88 31.33 -12.16
N GLU A 13 -5.85 31.85 -12.91
CA GLU A 13 -7.02 31.11 -13.38
C GLU A 13 -6.64 29.88 -14.21
N ARG A 14 -5.65 30.02 -15.12
CA ARG A 14 -5.15 28.91 -15.93
C ARG A 14 -4.45 27.85 -15.07
N GLU A 15 -3.73 28.25 -14.03
CA GLU A 15 -3.03 27.33 -13.14
C GLU A 15 -4.00 26.52 -12.29
N TYR A 16 -4.99 27.18 -11.67
CA TYR A 16 -6.08 26.48 -10.96
C TYR A 16 -6.92 25.61 -11.89
N GLY A 17 -7.28 26.12 -13.08
CA GLY A 17 -8.02 25.36 -14.09
C GLY A 17 -7.29 24.06 -14.51
N ARG A 18 -5.96 24.12 -14.66
CA ARG A 18 -5.14 22.94 -14.96
C ARG A 18 -5.16 21.92 -13.82
N VAL A 19 -5.10 22.38 -12.57
CA VAL A 19 -5.16 21.49 -11.41
C VAL A 19 -6.54 20.88 -11.22
N LEU A 20 -7.62 21.61 -11.49
CA LEU A 20 -8.97 21.05 -11.50
C LEU A 20 -9.11 19.90 -12.50
N GLY A 21 -8.25 19.82 -13.54
CA GLY A 21 -8.13 18.67 -14.43
C GLY A 21 -7.94 17.31 -13.72
N TRP A 22 -7.42 17.29 -12.49
CA TRP A 22 -7.28 16.08 -11.66
C TRP A 22 -8.61 15.55 -11.13
N TYR A 23 -9.69 16.33 -11.14
CA TYR A 23 -11.02 15.86 -10.72
C TYR A 23 -11.73 15.08 -11.84
N PRO A 24 -12.71 14.21 -11.53
CA PRO A 24 -13.53 13.53 -12.54
C PRO A 24 -14.28 14.50 -13.46
N SER A 25 -14.45 14.16 -14.74
CA SER A 25 -15.16 15.02 -15.72
C SER A 25 -16.58 15.37 -15.29
N ARG A 26 -17.32 14.41 -14.71
CA ARG A 26 -18.66 14.65 -14.15
C ARG A 26 -18.64 15.66 -13.02
N TRP A 27 -17.71 15.53 -12.08
CA TRP A 27 -17.59 16.45 -10.95
C TRP A 27 -17.26 17.87 -11.41
N ARG A 28 -16.31 18.01 -12.34
CA ARG A 28 -15.90 19.32 -12.90
C ARG A 28 -17.05 20.06 -13.58
N ARG A 29 -17.94 19.34 -14.28
CA ARG A 29 -19.10 19.97 -14.93
C ARG A 29 -20.09 20.56 -13.94
N THR A 30 -20.19 19.99 -12.74
CA THR A 30 -21.15 20.42 -11.72
C THR A 30 -20.57 21.44 -10.75
N HIS A 31 -19.31 21.27 -10.32
CA HIS A 31 -18.70 22.08 -9.25
C HIS A 31 -17.48 22.88 -9.70
N GLY A 32 -16.95 22.62 -10.92
CA GLY A 32 -15.66 23.16 -11.33
C GLY A 32 -15.62 24.68 -11.46
N SER A 33 -16.67 25.30 -12.02
CA SER A 33 -16.76 26.76 -12.13
C SER A 33 -16.90 27.44 -10.76
N ALA A 34 -17.75 26.89 -9.88
CA ALA A 34 -17.93 27.40 -8.52
C ALA A 34 -16.64 27.30 -7.70
N MET A 35 -15.97 26.14 -7.73
CA MET A 35 -14.69 25.92 -7.04
C MET A 35 -13.60 26.86 -7.56
N LEU A 36 -13.51 27.04 -8.88
CA LEU A 36 -12.55 27.96 -9.49
C LEU A 36 -12.80 29.41 -9.05
N GLY A 37 -14.07 29.85 -9.06
CA GLY A 37 -14.46 31.17 -8.55
C GLY A 37 -14.04 31.37 -7.11
N THR A 38 -14.37 30.43 -6.22
CA THR A 38 -13.97 30.51 -4.80
C THR A 38 -12.45 30.57 -4.60
N LEU A 39 -11.67 29.80 -5.36
CA LEU A 39 -10.20 29.86 -5.28
C LEU A 39 -9.63 31.20 -5.75
N LEU A 40 -10.24 31.81 -6.77
CA LEU A 40 -9.86 33.14 -7.26
C LEU A 40 -10.27 34.24 -6.27
N ASP A 41 -11.48 34.17 -5.71
CA ASP A 41 -11.98 35.13 -4.72
C ASP A 41 -11.10 35.14 -3.46
N VAL A 42 -10.67 33.96 -2.99
CA VAL A 42 -9.75 33.84 -1.84
C VAL A 42 -8.38 34.42 -2.18
N ALA A 43 -7.85 34.13 -3.38
CA ALA A 43 -6.56 34.67 -3.79
C ALA A 43 -6.60 36.20 -3.95
N GLU A 44 -7.69 36.75 -4.50
CA GLU A 44 -7.91 38.19 -4.62
C GLU A 44 -8.04 38.86 -3.24
N GLY A 45 -8.83 38.26 -2.33
CA GLY A 45 -9.00 38.74 -0.96
C GLY A 45 -7.70 38.76 -0.15
N GLU A 46 -6.76 37.86 -0.45
CA GLU A 46 -5.42 37.81 0.16
C GLU A 46 -4.37 38.62 -0.63
N GLY A 47 -4.76 39.27 -1.73
CA GLY A 47 -3.84 40.03 -2.60
C GLY A 47 -2.74 39.18 -3.24
N ARG A 48 -3.02 37.89 -3.49
CA ARG A 48 -2.06 36.92 -4.04
C ARG A 48 -2.16 36.83 -5.55
N ASP A 49 -1.01 36.99 -6.20
CA ASP A 49 -0.86 36.78 -7.64
C ASP A 49 -0.42 35.35 -8.00
N ARG A 50 -0.29 34.46 -7.00
CA ARG A 50 0.12 33.06 -7.17
C ARG A 50 -0.59 32.13 -6.18
N PRO A 51 -0.75 30.84 -6.52
CA PRO A 51 -1.27 29.86 -5.56
C PRO A 51 -0.38 29.79 -4.33
N ALA A 52 -0.98 29.52 -3.18
CA ALA A 52 -0.26 29.34 -1.93
C ALA A 52 0.61 28.09 -1.98
N HIS A 53 1.65 28.04 -1.13
CA HIS A 53 2.53 26.88 -1.07
C HIS A 53 1.73 25.65 -0.64
N GLY A 54 1.81 24.58 -1.44
CA GLY A 54 1.10 23.33 -1.19
C GLY A 54 -0.37 23.30 -1.65
N GLU A 55 -0.98 24.44 -1.98
CA GLU A 55 -2.39 24.53 -2.40
C GLU A 55 -2.67 23.68 -3.65
N LEU A 56 -1.78 23.77 -4.65
CA LEU A 56 -1.89 22.96 -5.87
C LEU A 56 -1.68 21.46 -5.60
N ALA A 57 -0.83 21.10 -4.64
CA ALA A 57 -0.58 19.70 -4.29
C ALA A 57 -1.79 19.11 -3.57
N ASP A 58 -2.40 19.86 -2.65
CA ASP A 58 -3.61 19.45 -1.96
C ASP A 58 -4.79 19.30 -2.93
N LEU A 59 -5.03 20.27 -3.82
CA LEU A 59 -6.06 20.17 -4.86
C LEU A 59 -5.86 18.96 -5.79
N ARG A 60 -4.60 18.64 -6.17
CA ARG A 60 -4.29 17.43 -6.96
C ARG A 60 -4.63 16.16 -6.18
N TRP A 61 -4.26 16.11 -4.91
CA TRP A 61 -4.53 14.97 -4.02
C TRP A 61 -6.04 14.76 -3.82
N GLN A 62 -6.78 15.83 -3.55
CA GLN A 62 -8.23 15.81 -3.45
C GLN A 62 -8.90 15.38 -4.76
N GLY A 63 -8.44 15.89 -5.90
CA GLY A 63 -8.94 15.48 -7.22
C GLY A 63 -8.70 14.00 -7.53
N LEU A 64 -7.51 13.49 -7.21
CA LEU A 64 -7.20 12.06 -7.33
C LEU A 64 -8.09 11.20 -6.43
N ARG A 65 -8.30 11.64 -5.18
CA ARG A 65 -9.19 10.97 -4.24
C ARG A 65 -10.63 10.92 -4.76
N GLU A 66 -11.12 12.00 -5.37
CA GLU A 66 -12.44 12.02 -6.01
C GLU A 66 -12.54 11.07 -7.21
N ARG A 67 -11.47 10.90 -7.99
CA ARG A 67 -11.43 9.88 -9.05
C ARG A 67 -11.51 8.46 -8.50
N VAL A 68 -10.79 8.18 -7.41
CA VAL A 68 -10.89 6.88 -6.74
C VAL A 68 -12.29 6.68 -6.15
N ASN A 69 -12.86 7.73 -5.54
CA ASN A 69 -14.23 7.71 -4.99
C ASN A 69 -15.29 7.44 -6.07
N ALA A 70 -15.07 7.94 -7.29
CA ALA A 70 -15.98 7.74 -8.42
C ALA A 70 -15.95 6.30 -8.97
N VAL A 71 -14.88 5.53 -8.72
CA VAL A 71 -14.70 4.18 -9.27
C VAL A 71 -14.96 3.10 -8.22
N VAL A 72 -14.56 3.32 -6.96
CA VAL A 72 -14.64 2.31 -5.90
C VAL A 72 -15.57 2.79 -4.78
N PRO A 73 -16.66 2.06 -4.47
CA PRO A 73 -17.59 2.41 -3.39
C PRO A 73 -16.90 2.58 -2.03
N ALA A 74 -17.45 3.44 -1.17
CA ALA A 74 -16.84 3.75 0.13
C ALA A 74 -16.69 2.50 1.02
N ASP A 75 -17.67 1.61 1.02
CA ASP A 75 -17.65 0.38 1.81
C ASP A 75 -16.58 -0.60 1.33
N VAL A 76 -16.39 -0.69 0.00
CA VAL A 76 -15.32 -1.48 -0.62
C VAL A 76 -13.95 -0.94 -0.21
N ARG A 77 -13.77 0.39 -0.23
CA ARG A 77 -12.50 1.03 0.20
C ARG A 77 -12.22 0.81 1.68
N ALA A 78 -13.25 0.93 2.53
CA ALA A 78 -13.10 0.72 3.97
C ALA A 78 -12.72 -0.73 4.29
N LEU A 79 -13.39 -1.70 3.65
CA LEU A 79 -13.08 -3.11 3.81
C LEU A 79 -11.69 -3.46 3.23
N ALA A 80 -11.34 -2.94 2.06
CA ALA A 80 -10.02 -3.14 1.46
C ALA A 80 -8.92 -2.54 2.34
N ALA A 81 -9.13 -1.36 2.91
CA ALA A 81 -8.21 -0.75 3.86
C ALA A 81 -8.06 -1.61 5.12
N SER A 82 -9.16 -2.13 5.70
CA SER A 82 -9.08 -3.06 6.83
C SER A 82 -8.27 -4.32 6.52
N ILE A 83 -8.53 -4.97 5.37
CA ILE A 83 -7.78 -6.17 4.93
C ILE A 83 -6.31 -5.81 4.68
N GLY A 84 -6.04 -4.67 4.02
CA GLY A 84 -4.71 -4.19 3.71
C GLY A 84 -3.90 -3.86 4.98
N THR A 85 -4.49 -3.14 5.93
CA THR A 85 -3.86 -2.84 7.23
C THR A 85 -3.56 -4.12 8.01
N GLY A 86 -4.50 -5.06 8.08
CA GLY A 86 -4.28 -6.35 8.74
C GLY A 86 -3.16 -7.15 8.09
N SER A 87 -3.18 -7.23 6.76
CA SER A 87 -2.14 -7.92 5.97
C SER A 87 -0.76 -7.28 6.16
N ALA A 88 -0.68 -5.94 6.15
CA ALA A 88 0.55 -5.20 6.37
C ALA A 88 1.11 -5.44 7.77
N ALA A 89 0.26 -5.43 8.79
CA ALA A 89 0.66 -5.72 10.16
C ALA A 89 1.17 -7.15 10.31
N GLY A 90 0.48 -8.13 9.70
CA GLY A 90 0.90 -9.53 9.77
C GLY A 90 2.25 -9.76 9.08
N PHE A 91 2.42 -9.18 7.89
CA PHE A 91 3.70 -9.18 7.18
C PHE A 91 4.80 -8.52 8.01
N ALA A 92 4.56 -7.31 8.52
CA ALA A 92 5.53 -6.56 9.31
C ALA A 92 5.95 -7.31 10.58
N LEU A 93 5.02 -8.00 11.25
CA LEU A 93 5.33 -8.80 12.44
C LEU A 93 6.25 -9.97 12.10
N VAL A 94 5.89 -10.76 11.08
CA VAL A 94 6.71 -11.92 10.69
C VAL A 94 8.06 -11.46 10.15
N TYR A 95 8.11 -10.41 9.34
CA TYR A 95 9.37 -9.84 8.85
C TYR A 95 10.25 -9.32 10.00
N LEU A 96 9.67 -8.63 10.98
CA LEU A 96 10.42 -8.17 12.16
C LEU A 96 11.04 -9.35 12.91
N LEU A 97 10.25 -10.38 13.18
CA LEU A 97 10.68 -11.50 14.01
C LEU A 97 11.58 -12.49 13.26
N ALA A 98 11.36 -12.75 11.98
CA ALA A 98 12.08 -13.76 11.20
C ALA A 98 13.24 -13.20 10.36
N VAL A 99 13.27 -11.89 10.07
CA VAL A 99 14.28 -11.26 9.20
C VAL A 99 15.08 -10.20 9.96
N SER A 100 14.41 -9.28 10.66
CA SER A 100 15.08 -8.07 11.18
C SER A 100 15.67 -8.24 12.58
N TRP A 101 14.96 -8.90 13.49
CA TRP A 101 15.36 -9.04 14.90
C TRP A 101 15.89 -10.43 15.20
N VAL A 102 15.11 -11.47 14.89
CA VAL A 102 15.44 -12.89 15.14
C VAL A 102 15.98 -13.10 16.57
N PRO A 103 15.17 -12.83 17.61
CA PRO A 103 15.63 -12.84 19.01
C PRO A 103 16.09 -14.22 19.50
N TRP A 104 15.73 -15.29 18.79
CA TRP A 104 16.14 -16.67 19.06
C TRP A 104 17.41 -17.09 18.30
N GLY A 105 17.95 -16.23 17.44
CA GLY A 105 19.16 -16.52 16.68
C GLY A 105 20.42 -15.90 17.31
N PRO A 106 21.59 -16.10 16.68
CA PRO A 106 22.82 -15.44 17.09
C PRO A 106 22.64 -13.90 17.11
N PRO A 107 23.32 -13.18 18.03
CA PRO A 107 23.28 -11.73 18.10
C PRO A 107 23.63 -11.05 16.77
N ALA A 108 23.11 -9.85 16.54
CA ALA A 108 23.43 -9.07 15.35
C ALA A 108 24.95 -8.88 15.20
N GLY A 109 25.47 -9.04 13.97
CA GLY A 109 26.90 -8.95 13.67
C GLY A 109 27.73 -10.21 13.96
N THR A 110 27.14 -11.27 14.53
CA THR A 110 27.88 -12.53 14.82
C THR A 110 27.76 -13.57 13.71
N ALA A 111 26.57 -13.71 13.13
CA ALA A 111 26.32 -14.70 12.08
C ALA A 111 26.89 -14.29 10.71
N TRP A 112 26.91 -12.98 10.43
CA TRP A 112 27.45 -12.38 9.21
C TRP A 112 28.23 -11.11 9.56
N PRO A 113 29.46 -11.23 10.09
CA PRO A 113 30.26 -10.10 10.55
C PRO A 113 30.52 -9.05 9.45
N GLU A 114 30.57 -9.50 8.21
CA GLU A 114 30.78 -8.69 7.00
C GLU A 114 29.57 -7.83 6.60
N LEU A 115 28.37 -8.14 7.12
CA LEU A 115 27.15 -7.40 6.79
C LEU A 115 26.86 -6.31 7.83
N PRO A 116 26.50 -5.09 7.41
CA PRO A 116 26.12 -4.03 8.36
C PRO A 116 24.86 -4.42 9.16
N TRP A 117 24.91 -4.22 10.47
CA TRP A 117 23.78 -4.40 11.37
C TRP A 117 23.26 -3.06 11.93
N PHE A 118 22.05 -3.06 12.50
CA PHE A 118 21.38 -1.87 12.99
C PHE A 118 21.08 -1.98 14.49
N GLY A 119 22.05 -1.60 15.33
CA GLY A 119 21.92 -1.72 16.78
C GLY A 119 21.69 -3.18 17.20
N PRO A 120 20.62 -3.51 17.96
CA PRO A 120 20.30 -4.90 18.30
C PRO A 120 19.63 -5.67 17.15
N PHE A 121 19.30 -5.00 16.04
CA PHE A 121 18.66 -5.58 14.87
C PHE A 121 19.70 -5.94 13.80
N ARG A 122 19.43 -6.98 13.04
CA ARG A 122 20.31 -7.45 11.96
C ARG A 122 20.29 -6.54 10.75
N ASN A 123 19.21 -5.78 10.57
CA ASN A 123 19.04 -4.87 9.45
C ASN A 123 18.05 -3.73 9.80
N PRO A 124 18.02 -2.63 9.01
CA PRO A 124 17.14 -1.49 9.29
C PRO A 124 15.65 -1.74 9.01
N GLY A 125 15.20 -2.97 8.76
CA GLY A 125 13.79 -3.30 8.52
C GLY A 125 12.84 -2.92 9.66
N VAL A 126 13.36 -2.79 10.89
CA VAL A 126 12.63 -2.26 12.03
C VAL A 126 12.03 -0.87 11.76
N LEU A 127 12.68 -0.05 10.92
CA LEU A 127 12.26 1.32 10.59
C LEU A 127 10.92 1.37 9.84
N PHE A 128 10.51 0.30 9.17
CA PHE A 128 9.18 0.22 8.56
C PHE A 128 8.26 -0.70 9.36
N ALA A 129 8.78 -1.81 9.89
CA ALA A 129 7.95 -2.82 10.55
C ALA A 129 7.28 -2.27 11.81
N VAL A 130 8.03 -1.57 12.67
CA VAL A 130 7.48 -1.01 13.92
C VAL A 130 6.41 0.06 13.63
N PRO A 131 6.63 1.05 12.75
CA PRO A 131 5.58 2.00 12.41
C PRO A 131 4.34 1.35 11.78
N VAL A 132 4.48 0.33 10.93
CA VAL A 132 3.32 -0.40 10.38
C VAL A 132 2.50 -1.06 11.48
N LEU A 133 3.16 -1.72 12.44
CA LEU A 133 2.49 -2.35 13.60
C LEU A 133 1.79 -1.31 14.48
N MET A 134 2.48 -0.20 14.79
CA MET A 134 1.90 0.91 15.54
C MET A 134 0.70 1.52 14.81
N GLY A 135 0.77 1.65 13.48
CA GLY A 135 -0.33 2.15 12.66
C GLY A 135 -1.55 1.23 12.70
N ALA A 136 -1.36 -0.09 12.68
CA ALA A 136 -2.44 -1.07 12.81
C ALA A 136 -3.06 -1.06 14.22
N LEU A 137 -2.25 -0.93 15.28
CA LEU A 137 -2.74 -0.75 16.65
C LEU A 137 -3.55 0.55 16.78
N ALA A 138 -3.06 1.66 16.21
CA ALA A 138 -3.78 2.92 16.17
C ALA A 138 -5.12 2.78 15.42
N ALA A 139 -5.16 2.03 14.31
CA ALA A 139 -6.39 1.74 13.59
C ALA A 139 -7.41 0.97 14.45
N LEU A 140 -6.97 -0.02 15.23
CA LEU A 140 -7.83 -0.78 16.16
C LEU A 140 -8.47 0.14 17.23
N VAL A 141 -7.69 1.08 17.77
CA VAL A 141 -8.12 2.07 18.76
C VAL A 141 -8.86 3.26 18.11
N ARG A 142 -9.05 3.26 16.78
CA ARG A 142 -9.72 4.31 16.00
C ARG A 142 -9.00 5.66 16.02
N GLN A 143 -7.70 5.65 16.28
CA GLN A 143 -6.84 6.84 16.25
C GLN A 143 -6.31 7.09 14.84
N ARG A 144 -7.16 7.72 14.02
CA ARG A 144 -6.91 7.88 12.58
C ARG A 144 -5.62 8.63 12.27
N ILE A 145 -5.35 9.74 12.97
CA ILE A 145 -4.16 10.56 12.72
C ILE A 145 -2.90 9.75 12.99
N LEU A 146 -2.85 9.05 14.14
CA LEU A 146 -1.72 8.18 14.48
C LEU A 146 -1.52 7.09 13.43
N ALA A 147 -2.59 6.43 12.96
CA ALA A 147 -2.49 5.42 11.92
C ALA A 147 -1.88 5.97 10.62
N HIS A 148 -2.28 7.17 10.20
CA HIS A 148 -1.75 7.81 8.98
C HIS A 148 -0.30 8.26 9.17
N VAL A 149 0.02 8.88 10.31
CA VAL A 149 1.38 9.33 10.64
C VAL A 149 2.33 8.14 10.71
N SER A 150 1.95 7.05 11.38
CA SER A 150 2.77 5.84 11.45
C SER A 150 2.99 5.20 10.06
N ALA A 151 1.98 5.22 9.20
CA ALA A 151 2.11 4.80 7.81
C ALA A 151 3.10 5.66 7.01
N VAL A 152 3.04 7.00 7.15
CA VAL A 152 3.98 7.92 6.50
C VAL A 152 5.39 7.71 7.03
N ILE A 153 5.56 7.55 8.34
CA ILE A 153 6.86 7.25 8.97
C ILE A 153 7.42 5.93 8.43
N ALA A 154 6.59 4.90 8.23
CA ALA A 154 7.05 3.64 7.64
C ALA A 154 7.66 3.86 6.25
N VAL A 155 6.99 4.64 5.39
CA VAL A 155 7.47 4.95 4.04
C VAL A 155 8.73 5.82 4.06
N LEU A 156 8.81 6.79 4.97
CA LEU A 156 10.02 7.61 5.13
C LEU A 156 11.20 6.78 5.65
N GLY A 157 10.99 5.91 6.63
CA GLY A 157 12.00 5.00 7.15
C GLY A 157 12.58 4.10 6.05
N VAL A 158 11.72 3.66 5.14
CA VAL A 158 12.10 2.95 3.91
C VAL A 158 13.03 3.79 3.01
N VAL A 159 12.65 5.04 2.72
CA VAL A 159 13.43 5.94 1.84
C VAL A 159 14.79 6.25 2.45
N VAL A 160 14.83 6.58 3.74
CA VAL A 160 16.07 6.85 4.47
C VAL A 160 16.98 5.63 4.43
N ALA A 161 16.46 4.44 4.77
CA ALA A 161 17.24 3.22 4.76
C ALA A 161 17.84 2.94 3.38
N ARG A 162 17.11 3.23 2.29
CA ARG A 162 17.64 3.05 0.93
C ARG A 162 18.71 4.07 0.54
N ILE A 163 18.54 5.35 0.91
CA ILE A 163 19.51 6.42 0.62
C ILE A 163 20.83 6.16 1.35
N THR A 164 20.77 5.85 2.64
CA THR A 164 21.97 5.56 3.45
C THR A 164 22.81 4.45 2.84
N VAL A 165 22.19 3.55 2.10
CA VAL A 165 22.84 2.36 1.55
C VAL A 165 23.37 2.51 0.14
N GLN A 166 22.74 3.36 -0.68
CA GLN A 166 23.41 3.79 -1.90
C GLN A 166 24.74 4.48 -1.60
N ALA A 167 24.89 5.07 -0.41
CA ALA A 167 26.12 5.70 0.02
C ALA A 167 27.18 4.72 0.59
N THR A 168 26.80 3.52 1.06
CA THR A 168 27.72 2.59 1.74
C THR A 168 28.03 1.30 0.95
N GLU A 169 27.39 1.07 -0.19
CA GLU A 169 27.55 -0.10 -1.08
C GLU A 169 27.33 -1.49 -0.44
N ASN A 170 26.98 -1.56 0.84
CA ASN A 170 26.84 -2.80 1.60
C ASN A 170 25.42 -2.86 2.23
N TRP A 171 24.51 -3.67 1.68
CA TRP A 171 23.08 -3.72 2.06
C TRP A 171 22.64 -5.10 2.56
N ASN A 172 22.16 -5.16 3.80
CA ASN A 172 21.41 -6.30 4.33
C ASN A 172 19.95 -5.93 4.69
N GLY A 173 19.48 -4.77 4.23
CA GLY A 173 18.15 -4.24 4.54
C GLY A 173 17.04 -4.69 3.59
N PRO A 174 15.82 -4.15 3.78
CA PRO A 174 14.66 -4.51 2.96
C PRO A 174 14.85 -4.17 1.48
N GLY A 175 14.86 -5.17 0.60
CA GLY A 175 15.02 -5.00 -0.83
C GLY A 175 13.81 -4.33 -1.49
N THR A 176 13.96 -3.95 -2.76
CA THR A 176 12.94 -3.24 -3.55
C THR A 176 11.56 -3.89 -3.47
N THR A 177 11.48 -5.23 -3.45
CA THR A 177 10.23 -5.96 -3.29
C THR A 177 9.52 -5.61 -1.98
N THR A 178 10.21 -5.69 -0.83
CA THR A 178 9.62 -5.32 0.47
C THR A 178 9.16 -3.87 0.48
N LEU A 179 9.99 -2.97 -0.05
CA LEU A 179 9.69 -1.53 -0.06
C LEU A 179 8.42 -1.22 -0.85
N VAL A 180 8.33 -1.74 -2.07
CA VAL A 180 7.18 -1.52 -2.95
C VAL A 180 5.92 -2.17 -2.38
N THR A 181 6.05 -3.36 -1.79
CA THR A 181 4.93 -4.08 -1.17
C THR A 181 4.36 -3.31 0.02
N VAL A 182 5.23 -2.86 0.93
CA VAL A 182 4.84 -2.07 2.10
C VAL A 182 4.22 -0.74 1.66
N ALA A 183 4.84 -0.04 0.71
CA ALA A 183 4.29 1.21 0.17
C ALA A 183 2.90 1.01 -0.44
N ALA A 184 2.71 -0.05 -1.24
CA ALA A 184 1.42 -0.37 -1.84
C ALA A 184 0.35 -0.74 -0.79
N LEU A 185 0.70 -1.53 0.23
CA LEU A 185 -0.19 -1.85 1.34
C LEU A 185 -0.57 -0.60 2.15
N VAL A 186 0.38 0.29 2.40
CA VAL A 186 0.15 1.57 3.08
C VAL A 186 -0.77 2.47 2.25
N VAL A 187 -0.60 2.52 0.93
CA VAL A 187 -1.51 3.26 0.04
C VAL A 187 -2.92 2.69 0.14
N VAL A 188 -3.09 1.36 0.05
CA VAL A 188 -4.40 0.71 0.19
C VAL A 188 -5.05 1.04 1.55
N ALA A 189 -4.26 1.02 2.63
CA ALA A 189 -4.71 1.37 3.97
C ALA A 189 -5.15 2.84 4.10
N ASN A 190 -4.45 3.78 3.45
CA ASN A 190 -4.73 5.22 3.54
C ASN A 190 -5.83 5.71 2.59
N VAL A 191 -6.08 5.00 1.49
CA VAL A 191 -7.16 5.33 0.54
C VAL A 191 -8.54 5.09 1.16
N GLY A 192 -8.65 4.17 2.12
CA GLY A 192 -9.87 3.89 2.87
C GLY A 192 -9.81 4.33 4.33
N ASP A 193 -10.79 3.87 5.10
CA ASP A 193 -10.81 4.00 6.56
C ASP A 193 -10.95 2.58 7.14
N PRO A 194 -9.90 2.01 7.77
CA PRO A 194 -9.89 0.63 8.25
C PRO A 194 -10.77 0.46 9.49
N ARG A 195 -12.09 0.50 9.30
CA ARG A 195 -13.09 0.47 10.38
C ARG A 195 -13.53 -0.94 10.75
N ASP A 196 -13.40 -1.89 9.84
CA ASP A 196 -13.79 -3.28 10.09
C ASP A 196 -12.67 -4.02 10.84
N ARG A 197 -12.84 -4.14 12.16
CA ARG A 197 -11.90 -4.83 13.06
C ARG A 197 -11.84 -6.33 12.80
N ARG A 198 -12.95 -6.95 12.35
CA ARG A 198 -12.99 -8.39 12.07
C ARG A 198 -12.18 -8.68 10.82
N ALA A 199 -12.40 -7.92 9.75
CA ALA A 199 -11.64 -8.08 8.52
C ALA A 199 -10.14 -7.82 8.73
N LEU A 200 -9.79 -6.78 9.51
CA LEU A 200 -8.41 -6.50 9.88
C LEU A 200 -7.79 -7.64 10.68
N GLY A 201 -8.46 -8.11 11.74
CA GLY A 201 -7.96 -9.20 12.58
C GLY A 201 -7.82 -10.53 11.83
N VAL A 202 -8.79 -10.86 10.97
CA VAL A 202 -8.72 -12.07 10.11
C VAL A 202 -7.57 -11.96 9.12
N ALA A 203 -7.41 -10.83 8.43
CA ALA A 203 -6.31 -10.63 7.49
C ALA A 203 -4.94 -10.70 8.19
N PHE A 204 -4.83 -10.06 9.36
CA PHE A 204 -3.64 -10.16 10.21
C PHE A 204 -3.34 -11.61 10.58
N ALA A 205 -4.33 -12.36 11.08
CA ALA A 205 -4.14 -13.74 11.48
C ALA A 205 -3.75 -14.64 10.29
N VAL A 206 -4.47 -14.53 9.16
CA VAL A 206 -4.20 -15.34 7.95
C VAL A 206 -2.80 -15.08 7.42
N VAL A 207 -2.40 -13.81 7.28
CA VAL A 207 -1.07 -13.47 6.77
C VAL A 207 0.03 -13.87 7.76
N THR A 208 -0.15 -13.58 9.06
CA THR A 208 0.84 -13.93 10.08
C THR A 208 1.03 -15.43 10.17
N VAL A 209 -0.05 -16.20 10.31
CA VAL A 209 0.00 -17.66 10.44
C VAL A 209 0.50 -18.29 9.14
N GLY A 210 0.01 -17.83 7.98
CA GLY A 210 0.46 -18.35 6.68
C GLY A 210 1.95 -18.16 6.47
N LEU A 211 2.47 -16.95 6.71
CA LEU A 211 3.89 -16.64 6.58
C LEU A 211 4.73 -17.33 7.66
N ALA A 212 4.28 -17.38 8.91
CA ALA A 212 5.02 -18.03 10.00
C ALA A 212 5.11 -19.54 9.82
N LEU A 213 4.02 -20.20 9.41
CA LEU A 213 4.02 -21.62 9.07
C LEU A 213 4.97 -21.89 7.91
N PHE A 214 4.90 -21.08 6.85
CA PHE A 214 5.75 -21.31 5.69
C PHE A 214 7.24 -21.04 6.01
N ALA A 215 7.55 -19.96 6.72
CA ALA A 215 8.90 -19.68 7.20
C ALA A 215 9.42 -20.78 8.14
N GLY A 216 8.55 -21.34 8.99
CA GLY A 216 8.87 -22.45 9.88
C GLY A 216 9.08 -23.79 9.16
N LEU A 217 8.31 -24.07 8.10
CA LEU A 217 8.44 -25.28 7.29
C LEU A 217 9.72 -25.30 6.43
N GLN A 218 10.27 -24.13 6.12
CA GLN A 218 11.54 -23.99 5.39
C GLN A 218 12.77 -24.10 6.32
N LEU A 219 12.58 -24.40 7.62
CA LEU A 219 13.66 -24.73 8.54
C LEU A 219 14.14 -26.16 8.29
N PRO A 220 15.38 -26.39 7.82
CA PRO A 220 15.92 -27.73 7.64
C PRO A 220 16.03 -28.47 8.98
N THR A 221 15.54 -29.70 8.98
CA THR A 221 15.45 -30.64 10.11
C THR A 221 16.80 -31.18 10.62
N GLY A 222 17.90 -30.40 10.57
CA GLY A 222 19.23 -30.92 10.89
C GLY A 222 20.33 -29.93 11.29
N HIS A 223 20.21 -28.62 11.00
CA HIS A 223 21.16 -27.60 11.46
C HIS A 223 20.39 -26.38 12.00
N PRO A 224 20.27 -26.23 13.34
CA PRO A 224 19.28 -25.33 13.93
C PRO A 224 19.54 -23.82 13.72
N PHE A 225 20.73 -23.38 13.26
CA PHE A 225 21.12 -21.96 13.33
C PHE A 225 21.68 -21.31 12.06
N GLU A 226 22.22 -22.05 11.09
CA GLU A 226 22.77 -21.43 9.86
C GLU A 226 21.71 -21.14 8.79
N SER A 227 20.59 -21.85 8.83
CA SER A 227 19.50 -21.81 7.84
C SER A 227 18.29 -20.96 8.28
N THR A 228 18.28 -20.45 9.51
CA THR A 228 17.23 -19.56 10.07
C THR A 228 17.43 -18.09 9.69
N LEU A 229 18.47 -17.79 8.92
CA LEU A 229 18.92 -16.44 8.65
C LEU A 229 18.39 -15.99 7.27
N PHE A 230 17.15 -15.50 7.23
CA PHE A 230 16.62 -14.90 6.01
C PHE A 230 17.23 -13.50 5.84
N THR A 231 18.11 -13.32 4.87
CA THR A 231 18.27 -12.00 4.24
C THR A 231 16.97 -11.63 3.53
N ASP A 232 16.74 -10.36 3.21
CA ASP A 232 15.52 -9.96 2.48
C ASP A 232 15.39 -10.69 1.12
N GLY A 233 16.51 -10.91 0.43
CA GLY A 233 16.54 -11.71 -0.79
C GLY A 233 16.11 -13.16 -0.55
N ALA A 234 16.66 -13.81 0.50
CA ALA A 234 16.27 -15.16 0.88
C ALA A 234 14.80 -15.23 1.35
N TRP A 235 14.30 -14.19 2.00
CA TRP A 235 12.89 -14.08 2.37
C TRP A 235 11.98 -14.17 1.15
N TRP A 236 12.22 -13.39 0.09
CA TRP A 236 11.41 -13.45 -1.13
C TRP A 236 11.74 -14.64 -2.05
N GLY A 237 12.96 -15.18 -1.98
CA GLY A 237 13.40 -16.31 -2.80
C GLY A 237 13.00 -17.68 -2.23
N ALA A 238 12.91 -17.82 -0.91
CA ALA A 238 12.69 -19.10 -0.23
C ALA A 238 11.45 -19.13 0.67
N ALA A 239 11.12 -18.04 1.38
CA ALA A 239 9.96 -18.01 2.30
C ALA A 239 8.68 -17.44 1.66
N VAL A 240 8.77 -16.46 0.78
CA VAL A 240 7.62 -15.86 0.08
C VAL A 240 7.84 -15.99 -1.42
N THR A 241 7.94 -17.24 -1.85
CA THR A 241 8.29 -17.57 -3.24
C THR A 241 7.21 -17.10 -4.21
N PRO A 242 7.57 -16.82 -5.47
CA PRO A 242 6.59 -16.57 -6.51
C PRO A 242 5.54 -17.67 -6.67
N ALA A 243 5.92 -18.94 -6.46
CA ALA A 243 4.99 -20.06 -6.50
C ALA A 243 3.95 -19.97 -5.37
N LEU A 244 4.36 -19.64 -4.13
CA LEU A 244 3.44 -19.44 -3.01
C LEU A 244 2.47 -18.28 -3.28
N LEU A 245 2.98 -17.15 -3.76
CA LEU A 245 2.15 -15.99 -4.12
C LEU A 245 1.20 -16.33 -5.27
N GLY A 246 1.64 -17.08 -6.27
CA GLY A 246 0.82 -17.53 -7.39
C GLY A 246 -0.30 -18.47 -6.96
N GLY A 247 0.01 -19.49 -6.17
CA GLY A 247 -0.98 -20.40 -5.60
C GLY A 247 -2.00 -19.69 -4.71
N THR A 248 -1.53 -18.78 -3.85
CA THR A 248 -2.41 -17.93 -3.02
C THR A 248 -3.27 -17.02 -3.90
N GLY A 249 -2.73 -16.45 -4.98
CA GLY A 249 -3.47 -15.65 -5.95
C GLY A 249 -4.59 -16.43 -6.63
N VAL A 250 -4.35 -17.70 -6.99
CA VAL A 250 -5.40 -18.58 -7.52
C VAL A 250 -6.52 -18.82 -6.49
N LEU A 251 -6.16 -19.10 -5.22
CA LEU A 251 -7.16 -19.27 -4.15
C LEU A 251 -7.98 -18.00 -3.93
N VAL A 252 -7.33 -16.83 -3.96
CA VAL A 252 -8.02 -15.54 -3.86
C VAL A 252 -8.94 -15.33 -5.07
N LEU A 253 -8.49 -15.61 -6.29
CA LEU A 253 -9.31 -15.51 -7.49
C LEU A 253 -10.55 -16.41 -7.43
N VAL A 254 -10.39 -17.68 -7.04
CA VAL A 254 -11.50 -18.63 -6.84
C VAL A 254 -12.48 -18.10 -5.80
N THR A 255 -11.97 -17.56 -4.69
CA THR A 255 -12.79 -16.94 -3.63
C THR A 255 -13.57 -15.74 -4.15
N VAL A 256 -12.91 -14.85 -4.90
CA VAL A 256 -13.54 -13.68 -5.52
C VAL A 256 -14.65 -14.10 -6.48
N VAL A 257 -14.40 -15.07 -7.37
CA VAL A 257 -15.41 -15.59 -8.31
C VAL A 257 -16.60 -16.21 -7.55
N GLY A 258 -16.33 -16.98 -6.50
CA GLY A 258 -17.36 -17.55 -5.63
C GLY A 258 -18.22 -16.47 -4.95
N LEU A 259 -17.60 -15.41 -4.43
CA LEU A 259 -18.30 -14.28 -3.81
C LEU A 259 -19.16 -13.52 -4.82
N VAL A 260 -18.66 -13.28 -6.04
CA VAL A 260 -19.42 -12.65 -7.13
C VAL A 260 -20.65 -13.49 -7.49
N ARG A 261 -20.50 -14.82 -7.62
CA ARG A 261 -21.63 -15.74 -7.87
C ARG A 261 -22.68 -15.70 -6.75
N ARG A 262 -22.24 -15.54 -5.50
CA ARG A 262 -23.12 -15.37 -4.32
C ARG A 262 -23.65 -13.94 -4.15
N ARG A 263 -23.46 -13.06 -5.15
CA ARG A 263 -23.87 -11.63 -5.14
C ARG A 263 -23.26 -10.81 -4.00
N ARG A 264 -22.12 -11.24 -3.44
CA ARG A 264 -21.34 -10.48 -2.44
C ARG A 264 -20.25 -9.66 -3.12
N THR A 265 -20.66 -8.77 -4.01
CA THR A 265 -19.76 -8.00 -4.90
C THR A 265 -18.82 -7.07 -4.15
N ASP A 266 -19.27 -6.51 -3.01
CA ASP A 266 -18.46 -5.54 -2.27
C ASP A 266 -17.24 -6.21 -1.60
N ILE A 267 -17.46 -7.38 -1.01
CA ILE A 267 -16.40 -8.20 -0.41
C ILE A 267 -15.44 -8.70 -1.49
N ALA A 268 -15.98 -9.14 -2.63
CA ALA A 268 -15.18 -9.59 -3.76
C ALA A 268 -14.26 -8.49 -4.29
N ALA A 269 -14.79 -7.27 -4.46
CA ALA A 269 -14.01 -6.12 -4.90
C ALA A 269 -12.97 -5.71 -3.85
N ALA A 270 -13.33 -5.69 -2.57
CA ALA A 270 -12.42 -5.32 -1.50
C ALA A 270 -11.23 -6.30 -1.38
N LEU A 271 -11.52 -7.60 -1.47
CA LEU A 271 -10.49 -8.64 -1.47
C LEU A 271 -9.57 -8.54 -2.69
N ALA A 272 -10.13 -8.27 -3.87
CA ALA A 272 -9.35 -8.09 -5.08
C ALA A 272 -8.42 -6.87 -5.03
N VAL A 273 -8.89 -5.74 -4.49
CA VAL A 273 -8.07 -4.53 -4.27
C VAL A 273 -6.97 -4.81 -3.23
N ALA A 274 -7.32 -5.45 -2.11
CA ALA A 274 -6.35 -5.75 -1.05
C ALA A 274 -5.26 -6.76 -1.46
N TRP A 275 -5.50 -7.57 -2.49
CA TRP A 275 -4.50 -8.48 -3.05
C TRP A 275 -3.50 -7.80 -4.00
N MET A 276 -3.83 -6.66 -4.59
CA MET A 276 -2.96 -5.99 -5.57
C MET A 276 -1.51 -5.77 -5.08
N PRO A 277 -1.25 -5.36 -3.83
CA PRO A 277 0.11 -5.25 -3.32
C PRO A 277 0.90 -6.57 -3.33
N TRP A 278 0.25 -7.68 -3.01
CA TRP A 278 0.87 -9.02 -3.00
C TRP A 278 1.16 -9.54 -4.42
N ALA A 279 0.24 -9.30 -5.35
CA ALA A 279 0.45 -9.52 -6.76
C ALA A 279 1.67 -8.73 -7.29
N LEU A 280 1.76 -7.44 -6.93
CA LEU A 280 2.88 -6.59 -7.30
C LEU A 280 4.20 -7.12 -6.73
N ALA A 281 4.23 -7.50 -5.45
CA ALA A 281 5.37 -8.14 -4.82
C ALA A 281 5.86 -9.35 -5.64
N GLY A 282 4.91 -10.23 -5.98
CA GLY A 282 5.15 -11.41 -6.79
C GLY A 282 5.80 -11.11 -8.14
N THR A 283 5.28 -10.12 -8.87
CA THR A 283 5.83 -9.73 -10.18
C THR A 283 7.25 -9.16 -10.10
N ILE A 284 7.57 -8.42 -9.04
CA ILE A 284 8.91 -7.86 -8.83
C ILE A 284 9.89 -8.97 -8.47
N THR A 285 9.51 -9.87 -7.57
CA THR A 285 10.33 -11.04 -7.17
C THR A 285 10.63 -11.93 -8.36
N LEU A 286 9.64 -12.22 -9.21
CA LEU A 286 9.83 -13.00 -10.42
C LEU A 286 10.89 -12.40 -11.34
N ARG A 287 10.90 -11.07 -11.54
CA ARG A 287 11.91 -10.41 -12.37
C ARG A 287 13.33 -10.61 -11.83
N TYR A 288 13.49 -10.72 -10.52
CA TYR A 288 14.78 -10.92 -9.87
C TYR A 288 15.26 -12.38 -9.87
N PHE A 289 14.33 -13.34 -9.82
CA PHE A 289 14.63 -14.77 -9.71
C PHE A 289 14.29 -15.58 -10.98
N ALA A 290 14.02 -14.92 -12.11
CA ALA A 290 13.60 -15.58 -13.34
C ALA A 290 14.68 -16.52 -13.92
N SER A 291 14.59 -17.81 -13.59
CA SER A 291 14.63 -18.84 -14.61
C SER A 291 13.23 -18.98 -15.23
N GLU A 292 13.15 -19.26 -16.53
CA GLU A 292 11.92 -19.34 -17.32
C GLU A 292 10.88 -20.29 -16.72
N ASP A 293 9.86 -19.79 -16.00
CA ASP A 293 8.87 -20.65 -15.32
C ASP A 293 7.40 -20.23 -15.47
N VAL A 294 6.54 -21.26 -15.57
CA VAL A 294 5.06 -21.22 -15.63
C VAL A 294 4.44 -20.40 -14.48
N ALA A 295 5.10 -20.33 -13.33
CA ALA A 295 4.69 -19.50 -12.20
C ALA A 295 4.59 -18.01 -12.55
N SER A 296 5.45 -17.52 -13.44
CA SER A 296 5.46 -16.13 -13.91
C SER A 296 4.20 -15.80 -14.70
N LEU A 297 3.80 -16.71 -15.58
CA LEU A 297 2.60 -16.59 -16.40
C LEU A 297 1.34 -16.62 -15.53
N LEU A 298 1.25 -17.56 -14.58
CA LEU A 298 0.11 -17.69 -13.68
C LEU A 298 -0.07 -16.44 -12.81
N MET A 299 1.02 -15.85 -12.32
CA MET A 299 0.98 -14.61 -11.53
C MET A 299 0.59 -13.39 -12.35
N ALA A 300 1.14 -13.22 -13.55
CA ALA A 300 0.75 -12.12 -14.43
C ALA A 300 -0.73 -12.24 -14.81
N VAL A 301 -1.17 -13.40 -15.28
CA VAL A 301 -2.57 -13.65 -15.66
C VAL A 301 -3.51 -13.50 -14.46
N GLY A 302 -3.16 -14.07 -13.29
CA GLY A 302 -3.96 -13.97 -12.07
C GLY A 302 -4.09 -12.53 -11.59
N SER A 303 -3.00 -11.76 -11.59
CA SER A 303 -3.00 -10.35 -11.17
C SER A 303 -3.80 -9.46 -12.12
N THR A 304 -3.64 -9.66 -13.43
CA THR A 304 -4.42 -8.95 -14.45
C THR A 304 -5.89 -9.33 -14.38
N ALA A 305 -6.22 -10.61 -14.23
CA ALA A 305 -7.60 -11.08 -14.07
C ALA A 305 -8.24 -10.50 -12.80
N MET A 306 -7.53 -10.46 -11.67
CA MET A 306 -8.03 -9.86 -10.44
C MET A 306 -8.22 -8.35 -10.56
N ALA A 307 -7.30 -7.64 -11.22
CA ALA A 307 -7.46 -6.21 -11.50
C ALA A 307 -8.69 -5.93 -12.37
N LEU A 308 -8.90 -6.74 -13.42
CA LEU A 308 -10.08 -6.65 -14.29
C LEU A 308 -11.36 -6.99 -13.54
N VAL A 309 -11.37 -8.03 -12.71
CA VAL A 309 -12.53 -8.40 -11.89
C VAL A 309 -12.85 -7.31 -10.87
N ALA A 310 -11.87 -6.75 -10.17
CA ALA A 310 -12.08 -5.59 -9.28
C ALA A 310 -12.72 -4.43 -10.04
N LEU A 311 -12.23 -4.11 -11.23
CA LEU A 311 -12.73 -2.99 -12.04
C LEU A 311 -14.14 -3.25 -12.59
N VAL A 312 -14.43 -4.47 -13.05
CA VAL A 312 -15.75 -4.87 -13.56
C VAL A 312 -16.78 -4.95 -12.44
N VAL A 313 -16.40 -5.51 -11.30
CA VAL A 313 -17.29 -5.65 -10.13
C VAL A 313 -17.57 -4.28 -9.52
N ALA A 314 -16.56 -3.42 -9.35
CA ALA A 314 -16.74 -2.07 -8.82
C ALA A 314 -17.67 -1.21 -9.71
N ARG A 315 -17.62 -1.39 -11.04
CA ARG A 315 -18.55 -0.74 -11.98
C ARG A 315 -19.99 -1.29 -11.93
N ARG A 316 -20.18 -2.50 -11.41
CA ARG A 316 -21.49 -3.18 -11.34
C ARG A 316 -22.16 -3.06 -9.97
N VAL A 317 -21.48 -2.56 -8.94
CA VAL A 317 -22.12 -2.23 -7.65
C VAL A 317 -23.13 -1.12 -7.91
N PRO A 318 -24.45 -1.39 -7.87
CA PRO A 318 -25.45 -0.37 -8.09
C PRO A 318 -25.36 0.67 -6.97
N GLU A 319 -25.58 1.95 -7.28
CA GLU A 319 -25.69 3.06 -6.32
C GLU A 319 -26.95 2.91 -5.41
N ARG A 320 -27.17 1.75 -4.79
CA ARG A 320 -28.42 1.42 -4.08
C ARG A 320 -28.58 2.17 -2.75
N PHE A 321 -27.58 2.93 -2.30
CA PHE A 321 -27.61 3.64 -1.01
C PHE A 321 -27.45 5.16 -1.09
N ARG A 322 -27.47 5.78 -2.29
CA ARG A 322 -27.40 7.26 -2.38
C ARG A 322 -28.73 7.97 -2.05
N ARG A 323 -29.75 7.27 -1.55
CA ARG A 323 -31.09 7.85 -1.26
C ARG A 323 -31.56 7.85 0.20
N GLU A 324 -30.78 7.33 1.15
CA GLU A 324 -31.22 7.32 2.57
C GLU A 324 -30.47 8.34 3.46
N ARG A 325 -29.63 9.20 2.88
CA ARG A 325 -28.95 10.30 3.60
C ARG A 325 -28.85 11.59 2.77
N ALA A 326 -29.94 11.93 2.08
CA ALA A 326 -30.24 13.29 1.66
C ALA A 326 -31.58 13.65 2.29
#